data_AF-A0A8B9GZI6-F1
#
_entry.id   AF-A0A8B9GZI6-F1
#
_cell.length_a   1.000
_cell.length_b   1.000
_cell.length_c   1.000
_cell.angle_alpha   90.00
_cell.angle_beta   90.00
_cell.angle_gamma   90.00
#
_symmetry.space_group_name_H-M   'P 1'
#
loop_
_entity.id
_entity.type
_entity.pdbx_description
1 polymer ?
#
loop_
_entity_poly.entity_id
_entity_poly.type
_entity_poly.pdbx_seq_one_letter_code
_entity_poly.pdbx_strand_id
1 'polypeptide(L)'
;SAGRYDFGVFVDWAQMGDVSRDAAPGKTEYKDLKELKLHARTGQWARNHSQRALVYRQLIKALPCRAVTADAAVYRDIVGNASSKRNPANFPLPEFVDGAAVPLYCLKPESLGSVHAVISCVAGEFPDVSHCPALPAVVSLLMHWSADESQCFEAAGRLLACNEPGRRMLDQTFLAYQSSCMTFGDLAHKYCPAAHKLIVAAATDVLEVYADWQRWVLGDLPFAHAARVMDVFLVEGYKVLYRIALAILKFYRKHKAAGATPRQQDSAGVKADIQVFVRGIGGSVSPDKLLEKAFSIRLFSRKEITLLQLANEKSLQQRGITVRQKRYAHDHVETLLLTTEHVCGAFLSTDWEERKRGGNKLSYFGTGECFVFRMKPEMERYEWVVIKHPELANSTPAGSEQPDEGTPPTSTTDSAHLSPFLAARHFHLNVRNTSMFMAGSVDSIIIGGGGEGNALYIDSELNHGRTGRCTTFDNPPLCTESFQIALLEVWGFQDAMAT
;
A
#
# COMPACT_ATOMS: atom_id res chain seq x y z
N SER A 1 20.67 -44.19 6.02
CA SER A 1 19.75 -44.00 4.88
C SER A 1 18.96 -42.72 5.11
N ALA A 2 19.38 -41.60 4.52
CA ALA A 2 18.61 -40.36 4.62
C ALA A 2 17.34 -40.52 3.77
N GLY A 3 16.17 -40.54 4.41
CA GLY A 3 14.89 -40.57 3.70
C GLY A 3 14.84 -39.40 2.72
N ARG A 4 14.50 -39.67 1.45
CA ARG A 4 14.23 -38.61 0.47
C ARG A 4 13.00 -37.86 0.96
N TYR A 5 13.18 -36.64 1.44
CA TYR A 5 12.06 -35.72 1.67
C TYR A 5 11.38 -35.45 0.32
N ASP A 6 10.07 -35.68 0.24
CA ASP A 6 9.27 -35.31 -0.93
C ASP A 6 8.86 -33.85 -0.80
N PHE A 7 9.54 -32.96 -1.54
CA PHE A 7 9.27 -31.52 -1.49
C PHE A 7 8.10 -31.09 -2.39
N GLY A 8 7.45 -32.03 -3.10
CA GLY A 8 6.40 -31.73 -4.08
C GLY A 8 5.00 -32.16 -3.65
N VAL A 9 4.76 -32.39 -2.36
CA VAL A 9 3.48 -32.93 -1.86
C VAL A 9 2.29 -32.00 -2.16
N PHE A 10 2.51 -30.68 -2.14
CA PHE A 10 1.48 -29.66 -2.37
C PHE A 10 1.31 -29.26 -3.84
N VAL A 11 2.22 -29.69 -4.72
CA VAL A 11 2.38 -29.19 -6.08
C VAL A 11 1.57 -30.03 -7.07
N ASP A 12 0.85 -29.36 -7.96
CA ASP A 12 0.32 -29.94 -9.19
C ASP A 12 1.43 -29.96 -10.25
N TRP A 13 2.03 -31.14 -10.42
CA TRP A 13 3.16 -31.34 -11.34
C TRP A 13 2.80 -31.08 -12.80
N ALA A 14 1.52 -31.15 -13.19
CA ALA A 14 1.10 -30.83 -14.56
C ALA A 14 1.30 -29.34 -14.91
N GLN A 15 1.33 -28.47 -13.89
CA GLN A 15 1.48 -27.02 -14.06
C GLN A 15 2.94 -26.55 -13.95
N MET A 16 3.86 -27.43 -13.55
CA MET A 16 5.27 -27.10 -13.28
C MET A 16 6.14 -26.96 -14.54
N GLY A 17 5.59 -27.15 -15.74
CA GLY A 17 6.31 -26.95 -17.01
C GLY A 17 7.49 -27.91 -17.19
N ASP A 18 8.68 -27.37 -17.49
CA ASP A 18 9.91 -28.14 -17.75
C ASP A 18 10.72 -28.49 -16.49
N VAL A 19 10.18 -28.21 -15.30
CA VAL A 19 10.88 -28.47 -14.03
C VAL A 19 10.89 -29.97 -13.73
N SER A 20 12.08 -30.54 -13.58
CA SER A 20 12.26 -31.96 -13.29
C SER A 20 12.19 -32.24 -11.78
N ARG A 21 11.43 -33.28 -11.43
CA ARG A 21 11.36 -33.87 -10.07
C ARG A 21 12.57 -34.77 -9.78
N ASP A 22 12.99 -35.54 -10.79
CA ASP A 22 13.96 -36.64 -10.68
C ASP A 22 15.34 -36.29 -11.25
N ALA A 23 15.62 -35.02 -11.53
CA ALA A 23 16.92 -34.57 -12.00
C ALA A 23 18.04 -34.95 -11.02
N ALA A 24 19.20 -35.28 -11.57
CA ALA A 24 20.38 -35.62 -10.79
C ALA A 24 20.70 -34.53 -9.75
N PRO A 25 21.24 -34.88 -8.57
CA PRO A 25 21.55 -33.90 -7.52
C PRO A 25 22.49 -32.83 -8.06
N GLY A 26 22.05 -31.57 -8.04
CA GLY A 26 22.90 -30.42 -8.34
C GLY A 26 23.59 -29.88 -7.09
N LYS A 27 24.46 -28.88 -7.28
CA LYS A 27 25.12 -28.18 -6.18
C LYS A 27 24.11 -27.47 -5.28
N THR A 28 24.11 -27.80 -4.00
CA THR A 28 23.21 -27.19 -2.99
C THR A 28 23.95 -26.29 -2.01
N GLU A 29 25.22 -26.57 -1.75
CA GLU A 29 26.03 -25.83 -0.77
C GLU A 29 26.95 -24.81 -1.44
N TYR A 30 27.05 -23.62 -0.83
CA TYR A 30 27.82 -22.51 -1.34
C TYR A 30 28.67 -21.90 -0.23
N LYS A 31 29.99 -21.85 -0.43
CA LYS A 31 30.93 -21.16 0.47
C LYS A 31 31.22 -19.73 -0.01
N ASP A 32 31.25 -19.52 -1.32
CA ASP A 32 31.46 -18.20 -1.93
C ASP A 32 30.11 -17.52 -2.25
N LEU A 33 29.91 -16.34 -1.65
CA LEU A 33 28.73 -15.51 -1.87
C LEU A 33 28.64 -14.99 -3.31
N LYS A 34 29.77 -14.78 -4.01
CA LYS A 34 29.76 -14.31 -5.41
C LYS A 34 29.23 -15.41 -6.33
N GLU A 35 29.71 -16.63 -6.16
CA GLU A 35 29.20 -17.81 -6.87
C GLU A 35 27.71 -18.03 -6.59
N LEU A 36 27.28 -17.96 -5.33
CA LEU A 36 25.87 -18.11 -4.95
C LEU A 36 24.97 -17.10 -5.68
N LYS A 37 25.39 -15.81 -5.70
CA LYS A 37 24.67 -14.76 -6.43
C LYS A 37 24.64 -15.02 -7.93
N LEU A 38 25.75 -15.48 -8.52
CA LEU A 38 25.80 -15.81 -9.93
C LEU A 38 24.80 -16.91 -10.26
N HIS A 39 24.83 -18.03 -9.52
CA HIS A 39 23.94 -19.18 -9.77
C HIS A 39 22.46 -18.85 -9.57
N ALA A 40 22.13 -18.01 -8.57
CA ALA A 40 20.78 -17.51 -8.39
C ALA A 40 20.31 -16.65 -9.58
N ARG A 41 21.18 -15.77 -10.09
CA ARG A 41 20.86 -14.87 -11.22
C ARG A 41 20.81 -15.59 -12.57
N THR A 42 21.62 -16.63 -12.79
CA THR A 42 21.67 -17.38 -14.05
C THR A 42 20.73 -18.57 -14.12
N GLY A 43 19.99 -18.87 -13.05
CA GLY A 43 18.95 -19.90 -13.08
C GLY A 43 19.48 -21.30 -12.91
N GLN A 44 20.57 -21.47 -12.18
CA GLN A 44 21.19 -22.77 -11.92
C GLN A 44 20.20 -23.81 -11.35
N TRP A 45 19.21 -23.36 -10.58
CA TRP A 45 18.22 -24.22 -9.92
C TRP A 45 16.89 -24.31 -10.68
N ALA A 46 16.78 -23.65 -11.84
CA ALA A 46 15.53 -23.44 -12.56
C ALA A 46 14.76 -24.74 -12.82
N ARG A 47 15.48 -25.75 -13.30
CA ARG A 47 14.94 -27.01 -13.81
C ARG A 47 15.01 -28.18 -12.83
N ASN A 48 15.52 -27.97 -11.62
CA ASN A 48 15.66 -29.04 -10.64
C ASN A 48 14.92 -28.66 -9.34
N HIS A 49 13.74 -29.23 -9.18
CA HIS A 49 12.85 -28.93 -8.06
C HIS A 49 13.49 -29.27 -6.71
N SER A 50 14.03 -30.48 -6.59
CA SER A 50 14.67 -30.99 -5.37
C SER A 50 15.90 -30.17 -4.99
N GLN A 51 16.73 -29.80 -5.99
CA GLN A 51 17.89 -28.94 -5.75
C GLN A 51 17.47 -27.57 -5.22
N ARG A 52 16.47 -26.93 -5.85
CA ARG A 52 15.96 -25.63 -5.40
C ARG A 52 15.43 -25.71 -3.97
N ALA A 53 14.66 -26.74 -3.63
CA ALA A 53 14.14 -26.94 -2.27
C ALA A 53 15.26 -27.06 -1.22
N LEU A 54 16.31 -27.81 -1.52
CA LEU A 54 17.45 -27.96 -0.62
C LEU A 54 18.22 -26.65 -0.45
N VAL A 55 18.45 -25.90 -1.53
CA VAL A 55 19.09 -24.58 -1.47
C VAL A 55 18.24 -23.60 -0.64
N TYR A 56 16.94 -23.52 -0.89
CA TYR A 56 16.04 -22.61 -0.16
C TYR A 56 16.05 -22.91 1.33
N ARG A 57 15.95 -24.20 1.69
CA ARG A 57 16.04 -24.64 3.08
C ARG A 57 17.34 -24.18 3.75
N GLN A 58 18.48 -24.33 3.06
CA GLN A 58 19.76 -23.89 3.61
C GLN A 58 19.85 -22.36 3.74
N LEU A 59 19.44 -21.60 2.72
CA LEU A 59 19.44 -20.14 2.75
C LEU A 59 18.57 -19.58 3.87
N ILE A 60 17.36 -20.12 4.04
CA ILE A 60 16.40 -19.66 5.04
C ILE A 60 16.85 -20.05 6.45
N LYS A 61 17.38 -21.27 6.65
CA LYS A 61 17.98 -21.68 7.93
C LYS A 61 19.22 -20.87 8.31
N ALA A 62 19.94 -20.32 7.34
CA ALA A 62 21.10 -19.45 7.59
C ALA A 62 20.73 -17.99 7.90
N LEU A 63 19.46 -17.57 7.78
CA LEU A 63 19.06 -16.21 8.10
C LEU A 63 19.27 -15.91 9.60
N PRO A 64 19.93 -14.82 9.97
CA PRO A 64 20.01 -14.40 11.36
C PRO A 64 18.61 -13.94 11.79
N CYS A 65 18.08 -14.57 12.84
CA CYS A 65 16.75 -14.30 13.36
C CYS A 65 16.87 -13.80 14.82
N ARG A 66 15.80 -13.18 15.32
CA ARG A 66 15.66 -12.92 16.76
C ARG A 66 15.74 -14.22 17.58
N ALA A 67 16.26 -14.13 18.80
CA ALA A 67 16.61 -15.28 19.64
C ALA A 67 15.46 -16.28 19.89
N VAL A 68 14.22 -15.78 19.91
CA VAL A 68 13.00 -16.60 20.03
C VAL A 68 12.20 -16.46 18.74
N THR A 69 12.34 -17.45 17.85
CA THR A 69 11.59 -17.52 16.59
C THR A 69 10.92 -18.87 16.54
N ALA A 70 9.59 -18.89 16.43
CA ALA A 70 8.82 -20.12 16.28
C ALA A 70 9.31 -20.96 15.10
N ASP A 71 9.38 -22.28 15.30
CA ASP A 71 9.92 -23.22 14.32
C ASP A 71 8.88 -24.28 13.92
N ALA A 72 9.32 -25.29 13.16
CA ALA A 72 8.43 -26.35 12.71
C ALA A 72 7.83 -27.17 13.85
N ALA A 73 8.47 -27.25 15.03
CA ALA A 73 7.91 -27.97 16.18
C ALA A 73 6.71 -27.22 16.74
N VAL A 74 6.81 -25.90 16.89
CA VAL A 74 5.70 -25.04 17.33
C VAL A 74 4.46 -25.23 16.45
N TYR A 75 4.62 -25.26 15.13
CA TYR A 75 3.50 -25.52 14.22
C TYR A 75 2.83 -26.86 14.47
N ARG A 76 3.62 -27.93 14.66
CA ARG A 76 3.08 -29.27 14.94
C ARG A 76 2.35 -29.33 16.27
N ASP A 77 2.79 -28.56 17.27
CA ASP A 77 2.13 -28.48 18.57
C ASP A 77 0.78 -27.74 18.46
N ILE A 78 0.69 -26.70 17.63
CA ILE A 78 -0.55 -25.92 17.42
C ILE A 78 -1.57 -26.72 16.61
N VAL A 79 -1.16 -27.29 15.48
CA VAL A 79 -2.08 -27.83 14.46
C VAL A 79 -2.16 -29.36 14.47
N GLY A 80 -1.29 -30.02 15.24
CA GLY A 80 -1.13 -31.47 15.26
C GLY A 80 -0.52 -32.03 13.97
N ASN A 81 -0.33 -33.35 13.93
CA ASN A 81 0.17 -34.08 12.74
C ASN A 81 -0.94 -34.41 11.72
N ALA A 82 -2.09 -33.75 11.79
CA ALA A 82 -3.28 -34.14 11.02
C ALA A 82 -3.03 -34.02 9.50
N SER A 83 -3.09 -35.17 8.81
CA SER A 83 -2.91 -35.35 7.38
C SER A 83 -4.20 -35.19 6.56
N SER A 84 -5.27 -34.68 7.16
CA SER A 84 -6.56 -34.44 6.51
C SER A 84 -6.56 -33.13 5.71
N LYS A 85 -7.30 -33.10 4.60
CA LYS A 85 -7.58 -31.87 3.84
C LYS A 85 -8.07 -30.76 4.79
N ARG A 86 -7.37 -29.62 4.78
CA ARG A 86 -7.73 -28.43 5.58
C ARG A 86 -8.84 -27.67 4.88
N ASN A 87 -9.87 -27.26 5.62
CA ASN A 87 -10.87 -26.32 5.12
C ASN A 87 -10.38 -24.88 5.36
N PRO A 88 -10.20 -24.04 4.32
CA PRO A 88 -9.82 -22.63 4.49
C PRO A 88 -10.74 -21.85 5.42
N ALA A 89 -12.03 -22.19 5.49
CA ALA A 89 -12.98 -21.53 6.38
C ALA A 89 -12.63 -21.71 7.88
N ASN A 90 -11.93 -22.79 8.22
CA ASN A 90 -11.45 -23.03 9.59
C ASN A 90 -10.17 -22.21 9.91
N PHE A 91 -9.57 -21.57 8.90
CA PHE A 91 -8.33 -20.81 8.98
C PHE A 91 -8.50 -19.48 8.21
N PRO A 92 -9.30 -18.55 8.73
CA PRO A 92 -9.51 -17.26 8.08
C PRO A 92 -8.19 -16.50 7.98
N LEU A 93 -7.98 -15.80 6.86
CA LEU A 93 -6.78 -14.98 6.69
C LEU A 93 -6.79 -13.82 7.72
N PRO A 94 -5.64 -13.53 8.35
CA PRO A 94 -5.56 -12.48 9.36
C PRO A 94 -5.65 -11.09 8.73
N GLU A 95 -6.20 -10.12 9.48
CA GLU A 95 -6.41 -8.75 8.97
C GLU A 95 -5.12 -8.09 8.44
N PHE A 96 -3.96 -8.43 8.98
CA PHE A 96 -2.70 -7.81 8.56
C PHE A 96 -2.32 -8.13 7.11
N VAL A 97 -2.89 -9.17 6.47
CA VAL A 97 -2.65 -9.41 5.03
C VAL A 97 -3.47 -8.50 4.11
N ASP A 98 -4.35 -7.66 4.69
CA ASP A 98 -5.08 -6.61 3.98
C ASP A 98 -5.85 -7.09 2.74
N GLY A 99 -6.61 -8.18 2.90
CA GLY A 99 -7.41 -8.74 1.80
C GLY A 99 -6.58 -9.24 0.60
N ALA A 100 -5.26 -9.35 0.75
CA ALA A 100 -4.40 -9.85 -0.33
C ALA A 100 -4.80 -11.27 -0.72
N ALA A 101 -4.97 -11.48 -2.03
CA ALA A 101 -5.29 -12.78 -2.59
C ALA A 101 -4.18 -13.80 -2.31
N VAL A 102 -4.56 -15.09 -2.26
CA VAL A 102 -3.64 -16.22 -2.14
C VAL A 102 -3.36 -16.78 -3.54
N PRO A 103 -2.25 -16.42 -4.21
CA PRO A 103 -1.94 -16.97 -5.51
C PRO A 103 -1.49 -18.43 -5.38
N LEU A 104 -2.22 -19.36 -5.99
CA LEU A 104 -1.88 -20.79 -5.92
C LEU A 104 -0.70 -21.15 -6.82
N TYR A 105 -0.41 -20.39 -7.88
CA TYR A 105 0.57 -20.75 -8.91
C TYR A 105 0.38 -22.20 -9.40
N CYS A 106 1.28 -23.11 -9.05
CA CYS A 106 1.23 -24.53 -9.39
C CYS A 106 0.89 -25.41 -8.17
N LEU A 107 0.37 -24.85 -7.08
CA LEU A 107 -0.19 -25.64 -5.98
C LEU A 107 -1.50 -26.30 -6.41
N LYS A 108 -1.75 -27.49 -5.88
CA LYS A 108 -3.05 -28.15 -6.02
C LYS A 108 -4.14 -27.29 -5.37
N PRO A 109 -5.37 -27.23 -5.92
CA PRO A 109 -6.47 -26.48 -5.31
C PRO A 109 -6.74 -26.88 -3.84
N GLU A 110 -6.60 -28.16 -3.50
CA GLU A 110 -6.76 -28.66 -2.12
C GLU A 110 -5.68 -28.17 -1.15
N SER A 111 -4.54 -27.67 -1.63
CA SER A 111 -3.47 -27.11 -0.81
C SER A 111 -3.80 -25.69 -0.32
N LEU A 112 -4.88 -25.06 -0.79
CA LEU A 112 -5.30 -23.73 -0.35
C LEU A 112 -5.52 -23.67 1.17
N GLY A 113 -6.16 -24.70 1.74
CA GLY A 113 -6.38 -24.79 3.18
C GLY A 113 -5.08 -24.87 3.99
N SER A 114 -4.04 -25.52 3.44
CA SER A 114 -2.71 -25.58 4.06
C SER A 114 -2.03 -24.22 4.06
N VAL A 115 -2.16 -23.44 2.98
CA VAL A 115 -1.62 -22.07 2.92
C VAL A 115 -2.30 -21.18 3.97
N HIS A 116 -3.63 -21.25 4.05
CA HIS A 116 -4.42 -20.53 5.06
C HIS A 116 -4.03 -20.92 6.49
N ALA A 117 -3.87 -22.22 6.77
CA ALA A 117 -3.46 -22.71 8.08
C ALA A 117 -2.08 -22.20 8.49
N VAL A 118 -1.10 -22.22 7.58
CA VAL A 118 0.24 -21.67 7.82
C VAL A 118 0.18 -20.18 8.13
N ILE A 119 -0.53 -19.38 7.32
CA ILE A 119 -0.66 -17.93 7.54
C ILE A 119 -1.36 -17.63 8.88
N SER A 120 -2.41 -18.38 9.21
CA SER A 120 -3.15 -18.24 10.47
C SER A 120 -2.28 -18.54 11.69
N CYS A 121 -1.44 -19.58 11.62
CA CYS A 121 -0.50 -19.89 12.70
C CYS A 121 0.60 -18.83 12.82
N VAL A 122 1.09 -18.29 11.68
CA VAL A 122 2.03 -17.16 11.70
C VAL A 122 1.41 -15.96 12.42
N ALA A 123 0.12 -15.70 12.27
CA ALA A 123 -0.54 -14.62 12.99
C ALA A 123 -0.49 -14.77 14.53
N GLY A 124 -0.62 -16.00 15.03
CA GLY A 124 -0.52 -16.29 16.47
C GLY A 124 0.90 -16.12 17.02
N GLU A 125 1.91 -16.54 16.24
CA GLU A 125 3.31 -16.59 16.69
C GLU A 125 4.12 -15.32 16.40
N PHE A 126 3.58 -14.40 15.58
CA PHE A 126 4.22 -13.14 15.18
C PHE A 126 3.29 -11.93 15.43
N PRO A 127 2.92 -11.66 16.70
CA PRO A 127 1.97 -10.60 17.06
C PRO A 127 2.48 -9.18 16.76
N ASP A 128 3.78 -9.02 16.48
CA ASP A 128 4.38 -7.75 16.06
C ASP A 128 4.10 -7.39 14.59
N VAL A 129 3.62 -8.35 13.80
CA VAL A 129 3.22 -8.13 12.41
C VAL A 129 1.84 -7.49 12.38
N SER A 130 1.79 -6.20 12.05
CA SER A 130 0.55 -5.42 11.96
C SER A 130 0.07 -5.22 10.51
N HIS A 131 0.94 -5.39 9.52
CA HIS A 131 0.59 -5.29 8.10
C HIS A 131 1.62 -5.97 7.20
N CYS A 132 1.24 -7.01 6.46
CA CYS A 132 2.09 -7.77 5.55
C CYS A 132 1.30 -8.36 4.37
N PRO A 133 0.87 -7.54 3.38
CA PRO A 133 0.09 -8.00 2.23
C PRO A 133 0.87 -8.95 1.30
N ALA A 134 2.20 -8.99 1.40
CA ALA A 134 3.03 -9.94 0.64
C ALA A 134 3.02 -11.37 1.21
N LEU A 135 2.64 -11.57 2.47
CA LEU A 135 2.77 -12.87 3.13
C LEU A 135 2.01 -14.00 2.40
N PRO A 136 0.76 -13.82 1.92
CA PRO A 136 0.05 -14.87 1.19
C PRO A 136 0.79 -15.39 -0.04
N ALA A 137 1.37 -14.50 -0.83
CA ALA A 137 2.15 -14.87 -2.02
C ALA A 137 3.45 -15.60 -1.64
N VAL A 138 4.14 -15.11 -0.60
CA VAL A 138 5.40 -15.70 -0.12
C VAL A 138 5.17 -17.09 0.46
N VAL A 139 4.14 -17.29 1.29
CA VAL A 139 3.79 -18.60 1.83
C VAL A 139 3.42 -19.57 0.70
N SER A 140 2.62 -19.12 -0.27
CA SER A 140 2.26 -19.95 -1.42
C SER A 140 3.49 -20.38 -2.22
N LEU A 141 4.46 -19.48 -2.43
CA LEU A 141 5.73 -19.81 -3.07
C LEU A 141 6.57 -20.78 -2.23
N LEU A 142 6.73 -20.55 -0.93
CA LEU A 142 7.46 -21.45 -0.03
C LEU A 142 6.88 -22.86 0.01
N MET A 143 5.55 -22.97 -0.08
CA MET A 143 4.83 -24.24 -0.09
C MET A 143 5.24 -25.13 -1.28
N HIS A 144 5.67 -24.56 -2.41
CA HIS A 144 6.14 -25.34 -3.56
C HIS A 144 7.41 -26.15 -3.28
N TRP A 145 8.19 -25.77 -2.27
CA TRP A 145 9.48 -26.39 -1.95
C TRP A 145 9.58 -26.83 -0.48
N SER A 146 8.42 -26.97 0.18
CA SER A 146 8.31 -27.46 1.54
C SER A 146 7.83 -28.90 1.54
N ALA A 147 8.41 -29.73 2.40
CA ALA A 147 8.04 -31.13 2.57
C ALA A 147 6.69 -31.29 3.30
N ASP A 148 6.34 -30.34 4.15
CA ASP A 148 5.08 -30.29 4.89
C ASP A 148 4.75 -28.84 5.31
N GLU A 149 3.58 -28.66 5.94
CA GLU A 149 3.07 -27.36 6.43
C GLU A 149 4.04 -26.75 7.48
N SER A 150 4.63 -27.58 8.32
CA SER A 150 5.51 -27.15 9.42
C SER A 150 6.83 -26.57 8.91
N GLN A 151 7.41 -27.14 7.85
CA GLN A 151 8.57 -26.57 7.19
C GLN A 151 8.23 -25.24 6.51
N CYS A 152 7.05 -25.12 5.88
CA CYS A 152 6.61 -23.88 5.27
C CYS A 152 6.41 -22.77 6.33
N PHE A 153 5.81 -23.13 7.48
CA PHE A 153 5.67 -22.25 8.63
C PHE A 153 7.02 -21.77 9.17
N GLU A 154 7.96 -22.68 9.43
CA GLU A 154 9.32 -22.31 9.88
C GLU A 154 9.98 -21.36 8.88
N ALA A 155 9.85 -21.65 7.58
CA ALA A 155 10.44 -20.82 6.55
C ALA A 155 9.84 -19.39 6.53
N ALA A 156 8.51 -19.27 6.58
CA ALA A 156 7.82 -17.98 6.62
C ALA A 156 8.18 -17.20 7.90
N GLY A 157 8.18 -17.88 9.06
CA GLY A 157 8.54 -17.29 10.34
C GLY A 157 9.97 -16.76 10.37
N ARG A 158 10.93 -17.48 9.77
CA ARG A 158 12.32 -17.02 9.64
C ARG A 158 12.48 -15.81 8.71
N LEU A 159 11.69 -15.71 7.64
CA LEU A 159 11.68 -14.51 6.79
C LEU A 159 11.19 -13.28 7.58
N LEU A 160 10.15 -13.45 8.41
CA LEU A 160 9.63 -12.38 9.27
C LEU A 160 10.60 -12.03 10.40
N ALA A 161 11.20 -13.03 11.04
CA ALA A 161 12.13 -12.84 12.16
C ALA A 161 13.52 -12.34 11.76
N CYS A 162 13.83 -12.27 10.46
CA CYS A 162 15.14 -11.85 9.96
C CYS A 162 15.49 -10.44 10.43
N ASN A 163 16.55 -10.32 11.24
CA ASN A 163 16.97 -9.07 11.89
C ASN A 163 18.33 -8.56 11.40
N GLU A 164 18.84 -9.08 10.28
CA GLU A 164 20.09 -8.61 9.68
C GLU A 164 19.97 -7.13 9.26
N PRO A 165 20.86 -6.24 9.74
CA PRO A 165 20.83 -4.83 9.36
C PRO A 165 20.91 -4.63 7.84
N GLY A 166 19.94 -3.92 7.27
CA GLY A 166 19.89 -3.65 5.81
C GLY A 166 19.45 -4.85 4.95
N ARG A 167 19.00 -5.95 5.55
CA ARG A 167 18.43 -7.12 4.87
C ARG A 167 17.13 -7.55 5.55
N ARG A 168 16.18 -6.62 5.59
CA ARG A 168 14.75 -6.94 5.75
C ARG A 168 14.31 -7.88 4.63
N MET A 169 13.40 -8.81 4.91
CA MET A 169 12.80 -9.70 3.90
C MET A 169 11.37 -9.31 3.56
N LEU A 170 10.56 -8.89 4.53
CA LEU A 170 9.16 -8.48 4.33
C LEU A 170 8.82 -7.22 5.13
N ASP A 171 7.91 -6.40 4.60
CA ASP A 171 7.28 -5.32 5.36
C ASP A 171 6.28 -5.92 6.33
N GLN A 172 6.32 -5.47 7.59
CA GLN A 172 5.54 -6.05 8.70
C GLN A 172 4.63 -5.03 9.40
N THR A 173 4.73 -3.76 9.01
CA THR A 173 3.93 -2.67 9.57
C THR A 173 3.37 -1.81 8.44
N PHE A 174 2.25 -1.14 8.73
CA PHE A 174 1.58 -0.28 7.75
C PHE A 174 2.50 0.85 7.30
N LEU A 175 3.21 1.47 8.24
CA LEU A 175 4.18 2.52 7.96
C LEU A 175 5.31 2.03 7.04
N ALA A 176 5.89 0.85 7.31
CA ALA A 176 6.95 0.30 6.48
C ALA A 176 6.47 -0.02 5.05
N TYR A 177 5.26 -0.58 4.94
CA TYR A 177 4.64 -0.85 3.65
C TYR A 177 4.34 0.43 2.86
N GLN A 178 3.69 1.43 3.47
CA GLN A 178 3.41 2.71 2.81
C GLN A 178 4.70 3.42 2.39
N SER A 179 5.70 3.41 3.26
CA SER A 179 7.02 3.92 2.91
C SER A 179 7.63 3.17 1.72
N SER A 180 7.47 1.85 1.63
CA SER A 180 8.01 1.06 0.53
C SER A 180 7.30 1.37 -0.81
N CYS A 181 5.99 1.60 -0.78
CA CYS A 181 5.22 2.08 -1.93
C CYS A 181 5.70 3.47 -2.41
N MET A 182 5.89 4.42 -1.49
CA MET A 182 6.44 5.75 -1.83
C MET A 182 7.86 5.64 -2.40
N THR A 183 8.72 4.83 -1.75
CA THR A 183 10.08 4.59 -2.23
C THR A 183 10.09 3.97 -3.62
N PHE A 184 9.18 3.04 -3.92
CA PHE A 184 9.05 2.51 -5.27
C PHE A 184 8.70 3.61 -6.28
N GLY A 185 7.80 4.53 -5.94
CA GLY A 185 7.46 5.68 -6.77
C GLY A 185 8.67 6.57 -7.09
N ASP A 186 9.47 6.90 -6.07
CA ASP A 186 10.71 7.68 -6.24
C ASP A 186 11.72 6.96 -7.15
N LEU A 187 11.89 5.65 -6.94
CA LEU A 187 12.75 4.81 -7.77
C LEU A 187 12.23 4.69 -9.20
N ALA A 188 10.91 4.62 -9.41
CA ALA A 188 10.29 4.54 -10.73
C ALA A 188 10.53 5.84 -11.51
N HIS A 189 10.35 6.99 -10.86
CA HIS A 189 10.65 8.29 -11.43
C HIS A 189 12.13 8.40 -11.85
N LYS A 190 13.05 7.93 -11.00
CA LYS A 190 14.49 7.99 -11.26
C LYS A 190 14.98 7.00 -12.34
N TYR A 191 14.60 5.72 -12.23
CA TYR A 191 15.21 4.63 -13.03
C TYR A 191 14.42 4.23 -14.28
N CYS A 192 13.15 4.65 -14.38
CA CYS A 192 12.32 4.45 -15.56
C CYS A 192 11.36 5.66 -15.80
N PRO A 193 11.89 6.88 -15.96
CA PRO A 193 11.09 8.11 -16.03
C PRO A 193 10.03 8.08 -17.12
N ALA A 194 10.31 7.45 -18.26
CA ALA A 194 9.33 7.35 -19.34
C ALA A 194 8.15 6.41 -19.02
N ALA A 195 8.36 5.36 -18.22
CA ALA A 195 7.27 4.52 -17.73
C ALA A 195 6.47 5.26 -16.64
N HIS A 196 7.17 5.94 -15.74
CA HIS A 196 6.56 6.75 -14.69
C HIS A 196 5.66 7.85 -15.28
N LYS A 197 6.15 8.62 -16.26
CA LYS A 197 5.37 9.65 -16.97
C LYS A 197 4.11 9.10 -17.64
N LEU A 198 4.21 7.91 -18.24
CA LEU A 198 3.05 7.25 -18.86
C LEU A 198 1.97 6.94 -17.82
N ILE A 199 2.35 6.43 -16.65
CA ILE A 199 1.41 6.12 -15.57
C ILE A 199 0.82 7.41 -14.97
N VAL A 200 1.65 8.42 -14.71
CA VAL A 200 1.19 9.72 -14.17
C VAL A 200 0.21 10.40 -15.12
N ALA A 201 0.44 10.34 -16.43
CA ALA A 201 -0.49 10.91 -17.41
C ALA A 201 -1.83 10.16 -17.49
N ALA A 202 -1.88 8.92 -17.03
CA ALA A 202 -3.03 8.04 -17.16
C ALA A 202 -3.77 7.78 -15.84
N ALA A 203 -3.18 8.02 -14.68
CA ALA A 203 -3.76 7.71 -13.37
C ALA A 203 -4.21 8.99 -12.64
N THR A 204 -5.28 8.89 -11.85
CA THR A 204 -5.74 9.96 -10.95
C THR A 204 -4.82 10.12 -9.73
N ASP A 205 -4.38 9.00 -9.15
CA ASP A 205 -3.32 8.96 -8.14
C ASP A 205 -2.31 7.85 -8.45
N VAL A 206 -1.08 8.27 -8.76
CA VAL A 206 0.02 7.36 -9.07
C VAL A 206 0.43 6.50 -7.86
N LEU A 207 0.22 6.97 -6.62
CA LEU A 207 0.57 6.22 -5.42
C LEU A 207 -0.35 5.01 -5.23
N GLU A 208 -1.64 5.15 -5.53
CA GLU A 208 -2.58 4.03 -5.52
C GLU A 208 -2.17 2.94 -6.52
N VAL A 209 -1.64 3.33 -7.68
CA VAL A 209 -1.10 2.41 -8.67
C VAL A 209 0.14 1.70 -8.13
N TYR A 210 1.08 2.47 -7.58
CA TYR A 210 2.32 1.93 -7.02
C TYR A 210 2.14 1.14 -5.73
N ALA A 211 1.00 1.24 -5.04
CA ALA A 211 0.69 0.37 -3.91
C ALA A 211 0.77 -1.12 -4.28
N ASP A 212 0.45 -1.49 -5.52
CA ASP A 212 0.46 -2.89 -5.96
C ASP A 212 1.87 -3.42 -6.34
N TRP A 213 2.94 -2.63 -6.18
CA TRP A 213 4.27 -3.01 -6.69
C TRP A 213 4.78 -4.37 -6.18
N GLN A 214 4.48 -4.73 -4.92
CA GLN A 214 4.84 -6.03 -4.35
C GLN A 214 4.02 -7.16 -4.99
N ARG A 215 2.73 -6.90 -5.23
CA ARG A 215 1.82 -7.83 -5.88
C ARG A 215 2.28 -8.13 -7.31
N TRP A 216 2.77 -7.13 -8.04
CA TRP A 216 3.30 -7.35 -9.39
C TRP A 216 4.49 -8.30 -9.41
N VAL A 217 5.32 -8.31 -8.36
CA VAL A 217 6.57 -9.07 -8.34
C VAL A 217 6.37 -10.45 -7.71
N LEU A 218 5.55 -10.54 -6.67
CA LEU A 218 5.33 -11.78 -5.95
C LEU A 218 4.06 -12.46 -6.46
N GLY A 219 2.92 -11.79 -6.47
CA GLY A 219 1.61 -12.39 -6.72
C GLY A 219 1.24 -12.64 -8.19
N ASP A 220 1.32 -11.61 -9.03
CA ASP A 220 0.74 -11.65 -10.38
C ASP A 220 1.67 -12.25 -11.46
N LEU A 221 2.97 -12.43 -11.18
CA LEU A 221 3.89 -13.05 -12.14
C LEU A 221 3.53 -14.52 -12.41
N PRO A 222 3.70 -15.01 -13.64
CA PRO A 222 3.65 -16.44 -13.92
C PRO A 222 4.64 -17.22 -13.04
N PHE A 223 4.32 -18.46 -12.69
CA PHE A 223 5.10 -19.26 -11.75
C PHE A 223 6.59 -19.35 -12.11
N ALA A 224 6.92 -19.60 -13.38
CA ALA A 224 8.31 -19.69 -13.84
C ALA A 224 9.10 -18.41 -13.54
N HIS A 225 8.47 -17.24 -13.67
CA HIS A 225 9.08 -15.96 -13.31
C HIS A 225 9.16 -15.80 -11.79
N ALA A 226 8.07 -16.05 -11.07
CA ALA A 226 8.02 -15.95 -9.60
C ALA A 226 9.06 -16.85 -8.91
N ALA A 227 9.26 -18.09 -9.41
CA ALA A 227 10.30 -19.00 -8.91
C ALA A 227 11.71 -18.43 -9.11
N ARG A 228 11.97 -17.80 -10.26
CA ARG A 228 13.25 -17.14 -10.55
C ARG A 228 13.44 -15.88 -9.72
N VAL A 229 12.36 -15.15 -9.40
CA VAL A 229 12.37 -14.05 -8.42
C VAL A 229 12.74 -14.57 -7.02
N MET A 230 12.15 -15.67 -6.58
CA MET A 230 12.45 -16.28 -5.28
C MET A 230 13.93 -16.69 -5.16
N ASP A 231 14.52 -17.25 -6.23
CA ASP A 231 15.94 -17.62 -6.27
C ASP A 231 16.85 -16.44 -5.88
N VAL A 232 16.61 -15.27 -6.47
CA VAL A 232 17.42 -14.07 -6.21
C VAL A 232 16.98 -13.31 -4.95
N PHE A 233 15.71 -13.36 -4.58
CA PHE A 233 15.17 -12.74 -3.37
C PHE A 233 15.75 -13.38 -2.10
N LEU A 234 15.83 -14.71 -2.02
CA LEU A 234 16.40 -15.37 -0.84
C LEU A 234 17.91 -15.09 -0.69
N VAL A 235 18.63 -14.95 -1.80
CA VAL A 235 20.08 -14.66 -1.79
C VAL A 235 20.40 -13.19 -1.52
N GLU A 236 19.66 -12.27 -2.13
CA GLU A 236 20.00 -10.84 -2.12
C GLU A 236 19.00 -9.97 -1.33
N GLY A 237 17.89 -10.52 -0.87
CA GLY A 237 16.89 -9.86 -0.05
C GLY A 237 16.03 -8.83 -0.81
N TYR A 238 15.30 -8.04 -0.01
CA TYR A 238 14.20 -7.16 -0.45
C TYR A 238 14.53 -6.20 -1.59
N LYS A 239 15.78 -5.72 -1.66
CA LYS A 239 16.28 -4.84 -2.73
C LYS A 239 15.96 -5.38 -4.13
N VAL A 240 16.02 -6.69 -4.31
CA VAL A 240 15.81 -7.29 -5.63
C VAL A 240 14.36 -7.16 -6.10
N LEU A 241 13.39 -7.13 -5.18
CA LEU A 241 11.98 -6.95 -5.55
C LEU A 241 11.76 -5.61 -6.25
N TYR A 242 12.33 -4.52 -5.74
CA TYR A 242 12.30 -3.22 -6.43
C TYR A 242 12.95 -3.27 -7.82
N ARG A 243 14.09 -3.95 -7.98
CA ARG A 243 14.75 -4.08 -9.31
C ARG A 243 13.83 -4.75 -10.32
N ILE A 244 13.12 -5.78 -9.89
CA ILE A 244 12.22 -6.55 -10.74
C ILE A 244 10.97 -5.73 -11.06
N ALA A 245 10.37 -5.05 -10.07
CA ALA A 245 9.25 -4.13 -10.30
C ALA A 245 9.61 -3.03 -11.32
N LEU A 246 10.80 -2.43 -11.22
CA LEU A 246 11.29 -1.45 -12.20
C LEU A 246 11.51 -2.08 -13.60
N ALA A 247 11.97 -3.33 -13.67
CA ALA A 247 12.10 -4.04 -14.93
C ALA A 247 10.73 -4.33 -15.57
N ILE A 248 9.74 -4.73 -14.78
CA ILE A 248 8.34 -4.89 -15.19
C ILE A 248 7.82 -3.59 -15.80
N LEU A 249 7.99 -2.45 -15.12
CA LEU A 249 7.55 -1.14 -15.65
C LEU A 249 8.23 -0.78 -16.99
N LYS A 250 9.51 -1.14 -17.18
CA LYS A 250 10.21 -0.93 -18.45
C LYS A 250 9.62 -1.78 -19.59
N PHE A 251 9.21 -3.02 -19.31
CA PHE A 251 8.53 -3.85 -20.30
C PHE A 251 7.10 -3.40 -20.54
N TYR A 252 6.36 -3.03 -19.50
CA TYR A 252 5.02 -2.46 -19.59
C TYR A 252 4.99 -1.22 -20.50
N ARG A 253 5.91 -0.28 -20.31
CA ARG A 253 6.05 0.88 -21.20
C ARG A 253 6.30 0.48 -22.65
N LYS A 254 7.13 -0.55 -22.88
CA LYS A 254 7.41 -1.04 -24.24
C LYS A 254 6.16 -1.66 -24.87
N HIS A 255 5.38 -2.40 -24.09
CA HIS A 255 4.11 -2.98 -24.51
C HIS A 255 3.09 -1.90 -24.88
N LYS A 256 2.93 -0.87 -24.04
CA LYS A 256 2.03 0.27 -24.32
C LYS A 256 2.47 1.10 -25.51
N ALA A 257 3.78 1.30 -25.71
CA ALA A 257 4.30 2.03 -26.88
C ALA A 257 4.06 1.28 -28.21
N ALA A 258 3.78 -0.03 -28.17
CA ALA A 258 3.39 -0.82 -29.34
C ALA A 258 1.86 -0.85 -29.56
N GLY A 259 1.08 -0.32 -28.62
CA GLY A 259 -0.37 -0.16 -28.72
C GLY A 259 -0.79 1.29 -29.04
N ALA A 260 -2.07 1.49 -29.39
CA ALA A 260 -2.64 2.81 -29.64
C ALA A 260 -2.60 3.73 -28.39
N THR A 261 -2.69 5.04 -28.61
CA THR A 261 -2.53 6.11 -27.62
C THR A 261 -3.27 5.87 -26.31
N PRO A 262 -2.64 6.16 -25.15
CA PRO A 262 -3.27 5.99 -23.85
C PRO A 262 -4.49 6.90 -23.75
N ARG A 263 -5.67 6.31 -23.58
CA ARG A 263 -6.84 7.04 -23.06
C ARG A 263 -6.59 7.36 -21.60
N GLN A 264 -7.06 8.52 -21.14
CA GLN A 264 -7.09 8.85 -19.73
C GLN A 264 -7.90 7.77 -18.99
N GLN A 265 -7.34 7.21 -17.95
CA GLN A 265 -7.96 6.19 -17.09
C GLN A 265 -8.01 6.75 -15.66
N ASP A 266 -8.72 6.09 -14.76
CA ASP A 266 -8.57 6.32 -13.32
C ASP A 266 -7.44 5.42 -12.77
N SER A 267 -7.02 5.65 -11.51
CA SER A 267 -6.01 4.80 -10.86
C SER A 267 -6.34 3.31 -10.96
N ALA A 268 -7.61 2.95 -10.76
CA ALA A 268 -8.09 1.58 -10.76
C ALA A 268 -7.94 0.90 -12.13
N GLY A 269 -8.27 1.61 -13.21
CA GLY A 269 -8.08 1.15 -14.58
C GLY A 269 -6.60 0.90 -14.90
N VAL A 270 -5.72 1.81 -14.49
CA VAL A 270 -4.27 1.64 -14.70
C VAL A 270 -3.72 0.45 -13.91
N LYS A 271 -4.19 0.24 -12.67
CA LYS A 271 -3.84 -0.93 -11.86
C LYS A 271 -4.25 -2.23 -12.57
N ALA A 272 -5.50 -2.33 -12.98
CA ALA A 272 -6.02 -3.52 -13.67
C ALA A 272 -5.23 -3.82 -14.95
N ASP A 273 -4.89 -2.79 -15.73
CA ASP A 273 -4.13 -2.96 -16.97
C ASP A 273 -2.69 -3.44 -16.73
N ILE A 274 -2.00 -2.90 -15.72
CA ILE A 274 -0.68 -3.41 -15.31
C ILE A 274 -0.79 -4.85 -14.82
N GLN A 275 -1.80 -5.19 -14.02
CA GLN A 275 -2.00 -6.56 -13.53
C GLN A 275 -2.21 -7.56 -14.68
N VAL A 276 -3.03 -7.21 -15.69
CA VAL A 276 -3.22 -8.02 -16.90
C VAL A 276 -1.89 -8.20 -17.64
N PHE A 277 -1.13 -7.12 -17.83
CA PHE A 277 0.18 -7.19 -18.46
C PHE A 277 1.15 -8.10 -17.70
N VAL A 278 1.23 -7.98 -16.38
CA VAL A 278 2.12 -8.78 -15.53
C VAL A 278 1.78 -10.26 -15.61
N ARG A 279 0.49 -10.62 -15.53
CA ARG A 279 0.02 -12.00 -15.67
C ARG A 279 0.33 -12.59 -17.05
N GLY A 280 0.26 -11.77 -18.09
CA GLY A 280 0.56 -12.15 -19.48
C GLY A 280 2.03 -12.05 -19.88
N ILE A 281 2.93 -11.60 -19.00
CA ILE A 281 4.30 -11.22 -19.36
C ILE A 281 5.10 -12.37 -19.99
N GLY A 282 4.79 -13.62 -19.62
CA GLY A 282 5.43 -14.83 -20.13
C GLY A 282 5.29 -15.04 -21.64
N GLY A 283 4.30 -14.42 -22.28
CA GLY A 283 4.13 -14.48 -23.74
C GLY A 283 5.21 -13.72 -24.54
N SER A 284 5.97 -12.82 -23.91
CA SER A 284 6.95 -11.97 -24.62
C SER A 284 8.29 -11.78 -23.92
N VAL A 285 8.36 -12.05 -22.61
CA VAL A 285 9.55 -11.88 -21.79
C VAL A 285 9.77 -13.17 -21.00
N SER A 286 10.88 -13.86 -21.24
CA SER A 286 11.29 -15.02 -20.44
C SER A 286 11.74 -14.60 -19.04
N PRO A 287 11.77 -15.53 -18.06
CA PRO A 287 12.28 -15.25 -16.72
C PRO A 287 13.71 -14.68 -16.74
N ASP A 288 14.59 -15.23 -17.57
CA ASP A 288 15.98 -14.77 -17.68
C ASP A 288 16.06 -13.34 -18.22
N LYS A 289 15.27 -13.03 -19.26
CA LYS A 289 15.20 -11.68 -19.85
C LYS A 289 14.67 -10.65 -18.85
N LEU A 290 13.74 -11.04 -17.97
CA LEU A 290 13.27 -10.18 -16.89
C LEU A 290 14.39 -9.89 -15.88
N LEU A 291 15.11 -10.93 -15.43
CA LEU A 291 16.21 -10.77 -14.47
C LEU A 291 17.40 -10.01 -15.08
N GLU A 292 17.79 -10.29 -16.32
CA GLU A 292 18.80 -9.52 -17.05
C GLU A 292 18.47 -8.02 -17.04
N LYS A 293 17.20 -7.67 -17.31
CA LYS A 293 16.74 -6.29 -17.29
C LYS A 293 16.76 -5.68 -15.89
N ALA A 294 16.40 -6.45 -14.86
CA ALA A 294 16.42 -6.02 -13.46
C ALA A 294 17.85 -5.76 -12.93
N PHE A 295 18.80 -6.62 -13.30
CA PHE A 295 20.19 -6.49 -12.89
C PHE A 295 21.00 -5.53 -13.77
N SER A 296 20.52 -5.16 -14.96
CA SER A 296 21.13 -4.10 -15.78
C SER A 296 20.93 -2.69 -15.19
N ILE A 297 20.09 -2.53 -14.17
CA ILE A 297 19.88 -1.23 -13.48
C ILE A 297 21.15 -0.91 -12.66
N ARG A 298 21.91 0.07 -13.16
CA ARG A 298 23.16 0.54 -12.55
C ARG A 298 22.89 1.46 -11.36
N LEU A 299 23.90 1.62 -10.50
CA LEU A 299 23.89 2.55 -9.36
C LEU A 299 22.67 2.41 -8.43
N PHE A 300 22.15 1.19 -8.30
CA PHE A 300 20.98 0.90 -7.47
C PHE A 300 21.45 0.22 -6.17
N SER A 301 21.56 1.03 -5.11
CA SER A 301 22.25 0.69 -3.86
C SER A 301 21.27 0.44 -2.70
N ARG A 302 21.68 -0.37 -1.71
CA ARG A 302 20.89 -0.53 -0.46
C ARG A 302 20.78 0.79 0.30
N LYS A 303 21.89 1.54 0.36
CA LYS A 303 21.97 2.82 1.08
C LYS A 303 20.92 3.82 0.58
N GLU A 304 20.77 3.94 -0.74
CA GLU A 304 19.77 4.81 -1.34
C GLU A 304 18.34 4.40 -0.96
N ILE A 305 18.01 3.11 -1.05
CA ILE A 305 16.70 2.59 -0.66
C ILE A 305 16.43 2.87 0.81
N THR A 306 17.40 2.59 1.68
CA THR A 306 17.28 2.86 3.11
C THR A 306 17.06 4.35 3.39
N LEU A 307 17.78 5.25 2.71
CA LEU A 307 17.60 6.69 2.88
C LEU A 307 16.23 7.16 2.39
N LEU A 308 15.75 6.66 1.24
CA LEU A 308 14.41 6.95 0.74
C LEU A 308 13.33 6.43 1.69
N GLN A 309 13.49 5.21 2.21
CA GLN A 309 12.55 4.64 3.18
C GLN A 309 12.51 5.47 4.46
N LEU A 310 13.67 5.81 5.04
CA LEU A 310 13.73 6.65 6.25
C LEU A 310 13.11 8.04 6.02
N ALA A 311 13.34 8.64 4.85
CA ALA A 311 12.74 9.92 4.49
C ALA A 311 11.21 9.82 4.35
N ASN A 312 10.72 8.77 3.69
CA ASN A 312 9.30 8.53 3.46
C ASN A 312 8.57 8.16 4.77
N GLU A 313 9.14 7.28 5.61
CA GLU A 313 8.62 6.98 6.95
C GLU A 313 8.51 8.25 7.81
N LYS A 314 9.57 9.08 7.84
CA LYS A 314 9.55 10.34 8.58
C LYS A 314 8.47 11.29 8.05
N SER A 315 8.29 11.37 6.73
CA SER A 315 7.25 12.20 6.11
C SER A 315 5.86 11.72 6.48
N LEU A 316 5.61 10.40 6.46
CA LEU A 316 4.34 9.80 6.88
C LEU A 316 4.06 10.04 8.36
N GLN A 317 5.07 9.87 9.23
CA GLN A 317 4.97 10.16 10.66
C GLN A 317 4.64 11.62 10.95
N GLN A 318 5.30 12.57 10.27
CA GLN A 318 5.02 14.00 10.40
C GLN A 318 3.59 14.36 9.98
N ARG A 319 2.98 13.56 9.11
CA ARG A 319 1.59 13.70 8.66
C ARG A 319 0.59 12.89 9.51
N GLY A 320 1.04 12.25 10.60
CA GLY A 320 0.20 11.42 11.47
C GLY A 320 -0.13 10.03 10.90
N ILE A 321 0.39 9.67 9.73
CA ILE A 321 0.15 8.38 9.06
C ILE A 321 1.15 7.37 9.59
N THR A 322 0.83 6.70 10.71
CA THR A 322 1.73 5.75 11.38
C THR A 322 1.16 4.35 11.52
N VAL A 323 -0.16 4.26 11.55
CA VAL A 323 -0.92 3.02 11.64
C VAL A 323 -2.03 3.06 10.61
N ARG A 324 -2.50 1.89 10.19
CA ARG A 324 -3.73 1.81 9.45
C ARG A 324 -4.85 2.23 10.40
N GLN A 325 -5.43 3.41 10.18
CA GLN A 325 -6.66 3.76 10.88
C GLN A 325 -7.71 2.75 10.39
N LYS A 326 -8.14 1.86 11.28
CA LYS A 326 -9.37 1.11 11.07
C LYS A 326 -10.45 2.16 10.90
N ARG A 327 -10.98 2.31 9.69
CA ARG A 327 -12.38 2.71 9.55
C ARG A 327 -13.14 1.56 10.18
N TYR A 328 -13.36 1.63 11.48
CA TYR A 328 -14.32 0.74 12.10
C TYR A 328 -15.63 1.10 11.41
N ALA A 329 -16.12 0.21 10.55
CA ALA A 329 -17.53 0.16 10.19
C ALA A 329 -18.35 -0.21 11.44
N HIS A 330 -18.19 0.57 12.51
CA HIS A 330 -19.21 0.75 13.51
C HIS A 330 -20.00 1.94 12.99
N ASP A 331 -21.13 1.65 12.35
CA ASP A 331 -22.20 2.60 12.06
C ASP A 331 -21.67 3.98 11.63
N HIS A 332 -20.97 4.01 10.49
CA HIS A 332 -20.41 5.26 9.95
C HIS A 332 -21.53 6.27 9.77
N VAL A 333 -21.63 7.22 10.68
CA VAL A 333 -22.47 8.41 10.55
C VAL A 333 -21.71 9.40 9.68
N GLU A 334 -21.67 9.10 8.39
CA GLU A 334 -21.32 10.12 7.42
C GLU A 334 -22.40 11.21 7.52
N THR A 335 -22.00 12.46 7.70
CA THR A 335 -22.94 13.51 8.13
C THR A 335 -23.21 14.46 6.99
N LEU A 336 -24.39 14.33 6.36
CA LEU A 336 -24.90 15.23 5.32
C LEU A 336 -25.98 16.13 5.91
N LEU A 337 -25.60 17.30 6.40
CA LEU A 337 -26.54 18.30 6.94
C LEU A 337 -27.31 18.95 5.78
N LEU A 338 -28.64 19.01 5.83
CA LEU A 338 -29.51 19.59 4.80
C LEU A 338 -30.53 20.52 5.46
N THR A 339 -30.67 21.77 4.98
CA THR A 339 -31.73 22.69 5.44
C THR A 339 -32.66 23.07 4.29
N THR A 340 -33.98 23.09 4.53
CA THR A 340 -35.01 22.85 3.49
C THR A 340 -35.32 24.02 2.56
N GLU A 341 -34.79 25.22 2.78
CA GLU A 341 -35.00 26.31 1.80
C GLU A 341 -33.84 26.45 0.80
N HIS A 342 -32.60 26.13 1.21
CA HIS A 342 -31.40 26.34 0.39
C HIS A 342 -30.51 25.11 0.17
N VAL A 343 -30.84 23.96 0.77
CA VAL A 343 -30.23 22.64 0.54
C VAL A 343 -28.69 22.75 0.45
N CYS A 344 -28.08 23.22 1.52
CA CYS A 344 -26.63 23.28 1.67
C CYS A 344 -26.17 22.37 2.81
N GLY A 345 -24.92 21.93 2.74
CA GLY A 345 -24.40 20.93 3.66
C GLY A 345 -22.89 20.74 3.56
N ALA A 346 -22.42 19.74 4.28
CA ALA A 346 -21.04 19.29 4.25
C ALA A 346 -20.98 17.77 4.12
N PHE A 347 -19.91 17.28 3.54
CA PHE A 347 -19.45 15.91 3.66
C PHE A 347 -18.25 15.87 4.60
N LEU A 348 -18.29 14.99 5.59
CA LEU A 348 -17.31 14.90 6.66
C LEU A 348 -16.84 13.45 6.79
N SER A 349 -15.55 13.20 6.58
CA SER A 349 -14.92 11.87 6.59
C SER A 349 -14.40 11.43 7.97
N THR A 350 -14.46 12.31 8.96
CA THR A 350 -13.87 12.09 10.29
C THR A 350 -14.95 11.94 11.35
N ASP A 351 -14.75 10.99 12.27
CA ASP A 351 -15.68 10.72 13.37
C ASP A 351 -15.79 11.92 14.32
N TRP A 352 -17.03 12.31 14.65
CA TRP A 352 -17.31 13.39 15.59
C TRP A 352 -16.82 13.09 17.01
N GLU A 353 -16.58 11.84 17.40
CA GLU A 353 -15.96 11.50 18.69
C GLU A 353 -14.54 12.08 18.83
N GLU A 354 -13.86 12.38 17.72
CA GLU A 354 -12.56 13.07 17.75
C GLU A 354 -12.63 14.45 18.42
N ARG A 355 -13.81 15.08 18.46
CA ARG A 355 -14.03 16.35 19.20
C ARG A 355 -13.66 16.25 20.68
N LYS A 356 -13.76 15.05 21.28
CA LYS A 356 -13.47 14.83 22.70
C LYS A 356 -11.98 14.76 23.01
N ARG A 357 -11.13 14.60 22.00
CA ARG A 357 -9.66 14.46 22.15
C ARG A 357 -9.00 15.68 22.79
N GLY A 358 -9.62 16.86 22.65
CA GLY A 358 -9.17 18.13 23.24
C GLY A 358 -9.64 18.42 24.67
N GLY A 359 -10.33 17.48 25.34
CA GLY A 359 -10.78 17.66 26.73
C GLY A 359 -11.93 18.66 26.89
N ASN A 360 -13.05 18.43 26.21
CA ASN A 360 -14.27 19.25 26.18
C ASN A 360 -14.08 20.73 25.75
N LYS A 361 -12.88 21.14 25.36
CA LYS A 361 -12.64 22.43 24.72
C LYS A 361 -12.92 22.31 23.22
N LEU A 362 -13.52 23.36 22.65
CA LEU A 362 -13.73 23.45 21.20
C LEU A 362 -12.37 23.43 20.49
N SER A 363 -12.09 22.35 19.78
CA SER A 363 -10.89 22.16 18.99
C SER A 363 -11.25 21.68 17.60
N TYR A 364 -10.55 22.17 16.58
CA TYR A 364 -10.72 21.67 15.24
C TYR A 364 -10.01 20.33 15.05
N PHE A 365 -10.65 19.44 14.29
CA PHE A 365 -10.20 18.12 13.91
C PHE A 365 -10.60 17.85 12.45
N GLY A 366 -10.21 16.69 11.92
CA GLY A 366 -10.50 16.29 10.54
C GLY A 366 -9.25 15.95 9.72
N THR A 367 -9.44 15.13 8.68
CA THR A 367 -8.37 14.68 7.77
C THR A 367 -8.19 15.58 6.54
N GLY A 368 -9.09 16.54 6.34
CA GLY A 368 -9.16 17.36 5.12
C GLY A 368 -9.87 16.69 3.95
N GLU A 369 -10.29 15.43 4.08
CA GLU A 369 -11.17 14.75 3.10
C GLU A 369 -12.63 15.16 3.33
N CYS A 370 -12.93 16.45 3.22
CA CYS A 370 -14.25 17.02 3.44
C CYS A 370 -14.56 18.07 2.36
N PHE A 371 -15.83 18.32 2.10
CA PHE A 371 -16.27 19.40 1.20
C PHE A 371 -17.58 19.98 1.70
N VAL A 372 -17.84 21.24 1.37
CA VAL A 372 -19.15 21.86 1.57
C VAL A 372 -19.85 22.02 0.23
N PHE A 373 -21.17 22.07 0.22
CA PHE A 373 -21.93 22.20 -1.01
C PHE A 373 -23.21 23.01 -0.81
N ARG A 374 -23.72 23.55 -1.90
CA ARG A 374 -25.09 24.06 -2.03
C ARG A 374 -25.76 23.36 -3.21
N MET A 375 -27.05 23.03 -3.13
CA MET A 375 -27.78 22.39 -4.23
C MET A 375 -28.68 23.36 -5.01
N LYS A 376 -29.02 24.53 -4.46
CA LYS A 376 -29.85 25.55 -5.11
C LYS A 376 -29.08 26.87 -5.25
N PRO A 377 -29.23 27.61 -6.37
CA PRO A 377 -30.01 27.29 -7.57
C PRO A 377 -29.38 26.19 -8.45
N GLU A 378 -28.06 26.00 -8.37
CA GLU A 378 -27.33 24.91 -9.01
C GLU A 378 -26.48 24.18 -7.96
N MET A 379 -26.16 22.93 -8.24
CA MET A 379 -25.30 22.14 -7.36
C MET A 379 -23.85 22.59 -7.50
N GLU A 380 -23.33 23.21 -6.45
CA GLU A 380 -21.94 23.64 -6.36
C GLU A 380 -21.25 22.96 -5.18
N ARG A 381 -20.07 22.40 -5.45
CA ARG A 381 -19.21 21.73 -4.48
C ARG A 381 -17.95 22.56 -4.26
N TYR A 382 -17.68 22.90 -3.01
CA TYR A 382 -16.49 23.59 -2.57
C TYR A 382 -15.61 22.64 -1.78
N GLU A 383 -14.52 22.24 -2.41
CA GLU A 383 -13.47 21.43 -1.80
C GLU A 383 -12.47 22.32 -1.07
N TRP A 384 -11.62 21.75 -0.24
CA TRP A 384 -10.58 22.48 0.50
C TRP A 384 -9.61 23.24 -0.45
N VAL A 385 -9.44 24.56 -0.28
CA VAL A 385 -8.86 25.45 -1.35
C VAL A 385 -7.34 25.60 -1.32
N VAL A 386 -6.69 25.02 -0.34
CA VAL A 386 -5.23 24.84 -0.37
C VAL A 386 -4.81 23.88 -1.53
N ILE A 387 -5.77 23.18 -2.14
CA ILE A 387 -5.59 22.37 -3.35
C ILE A 387 -5.47 23.26 -4.62
N LYS A 388 -5.94 24.52 -4.62
CA LYS A 388 -6.01 25.37 -5.83
C LYS A 388 -5.17 26.65 -5.78
N HIS A 389 -4.95 27.27 -4.61
CA HIS A 389 -4.22 28.55 -4.48
C HIS A 389 -3.25 28.57 -3.28
N PRO A 390 -1.98 28.19 -3.47
CA PRO A 390 -0.96 28.12 -2.41
C PRO A 390 -0.55 29.49 -1.85
N GLU A 391 -0.79 30.56 -2.60
CA GLU A 391 -0.47 31.96 -2.26
C GLU A 391 -1.13 32.41 -0.93
N LEU A 392 -2.33 31.89 -0.63
CA LEU A 392 -3.16 32.29 0.51
C LEU A 392 -2.65 31.75 1.86
N ALA A 393 -1.73 30.79 1.86
CA ALA A 393 -1.17 30.24 3.08
C ALA A 393 -0.13 31.16 3.75
N ASN A 394 0.37 32.17 3.02
CA ASN A 394 1.43 33.07 3.48
C ASN A 394 0.94 34.50 3.81
N SER A 395 -0.36 34.79 3.71
CA SER A 395 -0.88 36.10 4.13
C SER A 395 -1.04 36.17 5.64
N THR A 396 -0.04 36.71 6.32
CA THR A 396 -0.14 37.23 7.69
C THR A 396 -1.23 38.31 7.75
N PRO A 397 -2.02 38.44 8.84
CA PRO A 397 -2.89 39.59 9.01
C PRO A 397 -2.08 40.89 8.91
N ALA A 398 -2.56 41.85 8.13
CA ALA A 398 -1.92 43.14 7.94
C ALA A 398 -1.69 43.84 9.29
N GLY A 399 -0.42 44.00 9.68
CA GLY A 399 -0.07 44.69 10.91
C GLY A 399 1.38 44.54 11.37
N SER A 400 2.37 44.79 10.50
CA SER A 400 3.69 45.36 10.83
C SER A 400 4.64 45.22 9.62
N GLU A 401 4.98 46.34 8.98
CA GLU A 401 5.96 46.43 7.87
C GLU A 401 7.41 46.26 8.36
N GLN A 402 8.26 45.58 7.57
CA GLN A 402 9.42 46.18 6.89
C GLN A 402 10.04 45.22 5.84
N PRO A 403 10.72 45.74 4.79
CA PRO A 403 10.97 45.03 3.54
C PRO A 403 12.31 44.28 3.54
N ASP A 404 12.40 43.17 2.81
CA ASP A 404 13.69 42.65 2.36
C ASP A 404 13.61 42.10 0.92
N GLU A 405 14.68 42.35 0.17
CA GLU A 405 14.79 42.26 -1.28
C GLU A 405 14.94 40.83 -1.84
N GLY A 406 14.33 40.60 -3.01
CA GLY A 406 14.98 39.90 -4.11
C GLY A 406 14.83 38.37 -4.24
N THR A 407 13.91 37.92 -5.12
CA THR A 407 14.10 36.67 -5.90
C THR A 407 13.25 36.71 -7.18
N PRO A 408 13.77 36.31 -8.36
CA PRO A 408 13.09 36.50 -9.65
C PRO A 408 12.06 35.40 -9.97
N PRO A 409 11.10 35.64 -10.90
CA PRO A 409 9.96 34.76 -11.11
C PRO A 409 10.36 33.54 -11.94
N THR A 410 9.99 32.33 -11.47
CA THR A 410 10.12 31.11 -12.28
C THR A 410 8.75 30.50 -12.58
N SER A 411 8.39 30.62 -13.85
CA SER A 411 7.54 29.74 -14.67
C SER A 411 6.28 29.13 -14.05
N THR A 412 5.15 29.68 -14.45
CA THR A 412 3.81 29.10 -14.41
C THR A 412 3.80 27.67 -14.97
N THR A 413 3.57 26.69 -14.09
CA THR A 413 3.17 25.33 -14.46
C THR A 413 1.80 25.07 -13.86
N ASP A 414 0.84 24.69 -14.70
CA ASP A 414 -0.59 24.55 -14.37
C ASP A 414 -0.83 23.73 -13.10
N SER A 415 -1.35 24.40 -12.07
CA SER A 415 -1.66 23.89 -10.72
C SER A 415 -2.95 23.08 -10.64
N ALA A 416 -3.73 23.01 -11.73
CA ALA A 416 -5.07 22.44 -11.74
C ALA A 416 -5.15 20.89 -11.71
N HIS A 417 -4.01 20.19 -11.68
CA HIS A 417 -3.95 18.73 -11.86
C HIS A 417 -3.22 17.96 -10.75
N LEU A 418 -2.85 18.59 -9.64
CA LEU A 418 -2.18 17.93 -8.53
C LEU A 418 -3.21 17.40 -7.51
N SER A 419 -3.07 16.14 -7.10
CA SER A 419 -3.84 15.57 -6.00
C SER A 419 -3.51 16.30 -4.67
N PRO A 420 -4.41 16.27 -3.66
CA PRO A 420 -4.18 16.90 -2.35
C PRO A 420 -2.85 16.46 -1.70
N PHE A 421 -2.45 15.20 -1.95
CA PHE A 421 -1.19 14.60 -1.50
C PHE A 421 0.06 15.20 -2.14
N LEU A 422 -0.03 15.65 -3.40
CA LEU A 422 1.06 16.29 -4.15
C LEU A 422 1.13 17.80 -3.88
N ALA A 423 0.00 18.48 -3.72
CA ALA A 423 -0.05 19.89 -3.37
C ALA A 423 0.64 20.16 -2.02
N ALA A 424 0.33 19.36 -0.99
CA ALA A 424 0.96 19.46 0.33
C ALA A 424 2.48 19.19 0.33
N ARG A 425 2.98 18.37 -0.62
CA ARG A 425 4.42 18.09 -0.80
C ARG A 425 5.14 19.23 -1.51
N HIS A 426 4.46 19.98 -2.38
CA HIS A 426 5.08 21.00 -3.22
C HIS A 426 5.22 22.36 -2.49
N PHE A 427 4.30 22.69 -1.57
CA PHE A 427 4.19 24.06 -1.02
C PHE A 427 4.64 24.26 0.45
N HIS A 428 5.22 23.26 1.13
CA HIS A 428 5.76 23.41 2.50
C HIS A 428 4.81 24.14 3.50
N LEU A 429 3.53 23.74 3.54
CA LEU A 429 2.49 24.48 4.25
C LEU A 429 2.53 24.26 5.77
N ASN A 430 2.32 25.33 6.54
CA ASN A 430 2.36 25.32 8.02
C ASN A 430 1.11 24.67 8.64
N VAL A 431 1.34 23.87 9.69
CA VAL A 431 0.36 23.02 10.41
C VAL A 431 -0.85 23.78 10.99
N ARG A 432 -0.74 25.09 11.21
CA ARG A 432 -1.84 25.90 11.78
C ARG A 432 -3.00 26.14 10.83
N ASN A 433 -2.78 26.17 9.51
CA ASN A 433 -3.84 26.38 8.52
C ASN A 433 -4.44 25.06 8.00
N THR A 434 -3.81 23.92 8.31
CA THR A 434 -4.16 22.59 7.76
C THR A 434 -5.06 21.76 8.69
N SER A 435 -5.70 22.37 9.68
CA SER A 435 -6.46 21.61 10.71
C SER A 435 -7.84 22.18 11.02
N MET A 436 -8.28 23.27 10.38
CA MET A 436 -9.56 23.95 10.69
C MET A 436 -10.70 23.46 9.80
N PHE A 437 -10.95 22.15 9.82
CA PHE A 437 -11.96 21.48 8.96
C PHE A 437 -13.32 21.35 9.64
N MET A 438 -13.35 20.80 10.85
CA MET A 438 -14.57 20.65 11.64
C MET A 438 -14.26 20.83 13.12
N ALA A 439 -15.16 21.46 13.86
CA ALA A 439 -15.11 21.56 15.31
C ALA A 439 -16.53 21.40 15.85
N GLY A 440 -16.65 20.91 17.07
CA GLY A 440 -17.95 20.84 17.73
C GLY A 440 -17.81 20.79 19.25
N SER A 441 -18.76 21.41 19.92
CA SER A 441 -18.95 21.32 21.37
C SER A 441 -20.43 21.04 21.66
N VAL A 442 -20.82 21.09 22.93
CA VAL A 442 -22.24 21.06 23.32
C VAL A 442 -23.00 22.30 22.85
N ASP A 443 -22.27 23.37 22.50
CA ASP A 443 -22.87 24.66 22.16
C ASP A 443 -23.00 24.88 20.64
N SER A 444 -22.29 24.10 19.81
CA SER A 444 -22.28 24.31 18.36
C SER A 444 -21.61 23.20 17.56
N ILE A 445 -21.94 23.17 16.28
CA ILE A 445 -21.27 22.42 15.21
C ILE A 445 -20.68 23.44 14.22
N ILE A 446 -19.40 23.29 13.89
CA ILE A 446 -18.65 24.19 13.00
C ILE A 446 -17.96 23.39 11.91
N ILE A 447 -18.14 23.81 10.67
CA ILE A 447 -17.46 23.25 9.50
C ILE A 447 -16.77 24.40 8.76
N GLY A 448 -15.45 24.27 8.59
CA GLY A 448 -14.55 25.29 8.08
C GLY A 448 -14.44 26.47 9.02
N GLY A 449 -13.25 26.73 9.58
CA GLY A 449 -13.07 27.81 10.55
C GLY A 449 -11.75 28.56 10.42
N GLY A 450 -11.14 28.54 9.23
CA GLY A 450 -9.74 28.88 9.04
C GLY A 450 -9.36 30.33 8.75
N GLY A 451 -10.24 31.30 8.98
CA GLY A 451 -9.99 32.69 8.58
C GLY A 451 -11.22 33.58 8.77
N GLU A 452 -11.62 34.29 7.72
CA GLU A 452 -12.90 35.03 7.70
C GLU A 452 -14.05 34.03 7.68
N GLY A 453 -14.80 33.93 8.79
CA GLY A 453 -16.08 33.21 8.85
C GLY A 453 -16.02 31.68 8.88
N ASN A 454 -17.20 31.09 9.12
CA ASN A 454 -17.41 29.64 9.09
C ASN A 454 -18.17 29.26 7.83
N ALA A 455 -17.78 28.15 7.17
CA ALA A 455 -18.52 27.68 5.99
C ALA A 455 -19.94 27.25 6.38
N LEU A 456 -20.05 26.56 7.51
CA LEU A 456 -21.33 26.23 8.14
C LEU A 456 -21.17 26.24 9.67
N TYR A 457 -22.04 26.96 10.33
CA TYR A 457 -22.20 26.98 11.79
C TYR A 457 -23.63 26.59 12.12
N ILE A 458 -23.81 25.78 13.16
CA ILE A 458 -25.11 25.38 13.70
C ILE A 458 -25.07 25.53 15.22
N ASP A 459 -26.14 26.09 15.79
CA ASP A 459 -26.28 26.34 17.22
C ASP A 459 -26.51 25.06 18.04
N SER A 460 -26.51 25.20 19.37
CA SER A 460 -26.69 24.10 20.33
C SER A 460 -28.05 23.41 20.19
N GLU A 461 -29.06 24.18 19.80
CA GLU A 461 -30.45 23.71 19.67
C GLU A 461 -30.74 23.09 18.30
N LEU A 462 -29.76 23.07 17.39
CA LEU A 462 -29.89 22.58 16.01
C LEU A 462 -31.03 23.28 15.23
N ASN A 463 -31.37 24.51 15.62
CA ASN A 463 -32.51 25.26 15.12
C ASN A 463 -32.09 26.46 14.29
N HIS A 464 -30.87 26.98 14.48
CA HIS A 464 -30.35 28.09 13.71
C HIS A 464 -28.98 27.76 13.16
N GLY A 465 -28.77 28.17 11.91
CA GLY A 465 -27.48 28.07 11.25
C GLY A 465 -27.00 29.40 10.70
N ARG A 466 -25.69 29.47 10.49
CA ARG A 466 -25.03 30.58 9.82
C ARG A 466 -24.06 30.04 8.78
N THR A 467 -23.93 30.75 7.68
CA THR A 467 -22.93 30.46 6.66
C THR A 467 -22.28 31.76 6.24
N GLY A 468 -20.97 31.74 6.06
CA GLY A 468 -20.21 32.88 5.59
C GLY A 468 -19.30 32.47 4.45
N ARG A 469 -18.59 33.47 3.92
CA ARG A 469 -17.35 33.18 3.22
C ARG A 469 -16.44 32.40 4.16
N CYS A 470 -15.69 31.41 3.66
CA CYS A 470 -14.74 30.68 4.49
C CYS A 470 -13.48 30.35 3.70
N THR A 471 -12.32 30.67 4.27
CA THR A 471 -11.01 30.44 3.64
C THR A 471 -10.64 28.97 3.51
N THR A 472 -11.17 28.10 4.38
CA THR A 472 -10.92 26.65 4.32
C THR A 472 -11.38 26.07 2.97
N PHE A 473 -12.55 26.45 2.48
CA PHE A 473 -13.13 25.93 1.23
C PHE A 473 -13.24 26.97 0.10
N ASP A 474 -12.81 28.22 0.35
CA ASP A 474 -13.09 29.41 -0.48
C ASP A 474 -14.53 29.46 -1.01
N ASN A 475 -15.46 29.00 -0.17
CA ASN A 475 -16.88 29.07 -0.51
C ASN A 475 -17.38 30.48 -0.21
N PRO A 476 -18.33 31.02 -1.00
CA PRO A 476 -19.21 32.11 -0.55
C PRO A 476 -20.20 31.57 0.49
N PRO A 477 -21.01 32.44 1.15
CA PRO A 477 -22.17 31.98 1.92
C PRO A 477 -22.98 30.95 1.12
N LEU A 478 -23.18 29.77 1.69
CA LEU A 478 -23.81 28.63 1.00
C LEU A 478 -25.30 28.89 0.72
N CYS A 479 -25.90 29.79 1.51
CA CYS A 479 -27.28 30.26 1.45
C CYS A 479 -27.36 31.66 2.09
N THR A 480 -28.53 32.08 2.60
CA THR A 480 -28.65 33.29 3.43
C THR A 480 -27.74 33.19 4.64
N GLU A 481 -27.00 34.25 4.99
CA GLU A 481 -25.94 34.18 6.02
C GLU A 481 -26.41 33.73 7.41
N SER A 482 -27.70 33.91 7.71
CA SER A 482 -28.37 33.37 8.89
C SER A 482 -29.69 32.76 8.46
N PHE A 483 -30.00 31.57 8.97
CA PHE A 483 -31.18 30.80 8.56
C PHE A 483 -31.70 29.96 9.72
N GLN A 484 -32.99 29.63 9.65
CA GLN A 484 -33.61 28.65 10.53
C GLN A 484 -33.50 27.26 9.91
N ILE A 485 -33.18 26.27 10.74
CA ILE A 485 -33.07 24.87 10.37
C ILE A 485 -34.45 24.24 10.58
N ALA A 486 -35.12 23.88 9.50
CA ALA A 486 -36.41 23.20 9.59
C ALA A 486 -36.26 21.67 9.72
N LEU A 487 -35.21 21.12 9.12
CA LEU A 487 -34.84 19.72 9.21
C LEU A 487 -33.32 19.65 9.22
N LEU A 488 -32.77 18.67 9.93
CA LEU A 488 -31.36 18.34 9.92
C LEU A 488 -31.22 16.84 9.70
N GLU A 489 -30.70 16.45 8.54
CA GLU A 489 -30.47 15.05 8.23
C GLU A 489 -29.00 14.66 8.41
N VAL A 490 -28.77 13.37 8.57
CA VAL A 490 -27.46 12.76 8.76
C VAL A 490 -27.49 11.42 8.02
N TRP A 491 -26.54 11.18 7.13
CA TRP A 491 -26.62 10.13 6.11
C TRP A 491 -25.36 9.29 6.06
N GLY A 492 -25.36 8.10 6.67
CA GLY A 492 -24.25 7.14 6.58
C GLY A 492 -24.32 6.26 5.33
N PHE A 493 -23.17 5.80 4.82
CA PHE A 493 -23.14 4.71 3.83
C PHE A 493 -23.09 3.35 4.55
N GLN A 494 -23.89 2.40 4.04
CA GLN A 494 -23.87 1.02 4.47
C GLN A 494 -23.04 0.19 3.50
N ASP A 495 -22.08 -0.58 4.03
CA ASP A 495 -21.21 -1.41 3.21
C ASP A 495 -22.02 -2.55 2.57
N ALA A 496 -21.99 -2.65 1.24
CA ALA A 496 -22.78 -3.63 0.47
C ALA A 496 -22.33 -5.10 0.68
N MET A 497 -21.29 -5.35 1.47
CA MET A 497 -20.74 -6.68 1.76
C MET A 497 -21.05 -7.20 3.16
N ALA A 498 -21.87 -6.48 3.94
CA ALA A 498 -22.35 -6.94 5.25
C ALA A 498 -23.71 -7.66 5.14
N THR A 499 -23.76 -8.77 4.40
CA THR A 499 -24.83 -9.79 4.50
C THR A 499 -24.27 -11.17 4.19
#